data_AF-A0A543Q340-F1
#
_entry.id   AF-A0A543Q340-F1
#
_cell.length_a   1.000
_cell.length_b   1.000
_cell.length_c   1.000
_cell.angle_alpha   90.00
_cell.angle_beta   90.00
_cell.angle_gamma   90.00
#
_symmetry.space_group_name_H-M   'P 1'
#
loop_
_entity.id
_entity.type
_entity.pdbx_description
1 polymer ?
#
loop_
_entity_poly.entity_id
_entity_poly.type
_entity_poly.pdbx_seq_one_letter_code
_entity_poly.pdbx_strand_id
1 'polypeptide(L)'
;MTIGSLPFWCVLGIWGQTEYGWPPLQQVGLAALIAVSSGVVATGLFYYATRSMYPWPDRLAAVEATQAGEVLFAVLGSIFWLGEALPGTLAQWGLVLIVLAMLGHVLPSELFRLGRN
;
A
#
# COMPACT_ATOMS: atom_id res chain seq x y z
N MET A 1 5.20 10.78 -7.15
CA MET A 1 5.09 9.59 -8.02
C MET A 1 4.30 9.83 -9.30
N THR A 2 3.41 10.83 -9.39
CA THR A 2 2.45 10.92 -10.51
C THR A 2 3.03 11.47 -11.81
N ILE A 3 3.57 12.70 -11.84
CA ILE A 3 3.99 13.34 -13.12
C ILE A 3 5.12 12.56 -13.81
N GLY A 4 6.09 12.05 -13.03
CA GLY A 4 7.25 11.34 -13.59
C GLY A 4 6.92 10.02 -14.29
N SER A 5 5.87 9.31 -13.86
CA SER A 5 5.46 8.04 -14.49
C SER A 5 4.38 8.19 -15.55
N LEU A 6 3.74 9.37 -15.69
CA LEU A 6 2.69 9.59 -16.70
C LEU A 6 3.14 9.24 -18.13
N PRO A 7 4.37 9.57 -18.59
CA PRO A 7 4.82 9.19 -19.93
C PRO A 7 4.78 7.67 -20.16
N PHE A 8 5.23 6.89 -19.16
CA PHE A 8 5.20 5.43 -19.20
C PHE A 8 3.77 4.89 -19.30
N TRP A 9 2.85 5.41 -18.46
CA TRP A 9 1.45 5.00 -18.48
C TRP A 9 0.72 5.39 -19.76
N CYS A 10 1.05 6.54 -20.36
CA CYS A 10 0.52 6.93 -21.67
C CYS A 10 0.95 5.95 -22.77
N VAL A 11 2.22 5.55 -22.80
CA VAL A 11 2.72 4.55 -23.76
C VAL A 11 2.01 3.21 -23.59
N LEU A 12 1.89 2.72 -22.34
CA LEU A 12 1.14 1.50 -22.05
C LEU A 12 -0.33 1.59 -22.44
N GLY A 13 -0.97 2.75 -22.22
CA GLY A 13 -2.37 2.99 -22.59
C GLY A 13 -2.57 2.94 -24.10
N ILE A 14 -1.69 3.58 -24.88
CA ILE A 14 -1.72 3.52 -26.35
C ILE A 14 -1.52 2.08 -26.83
N TRP A 15 -0.54 1.37 -26.28
CA TRP A 15 -0.27 -0.02 -26.65
C TRP A 15 -1.45 -0.95 -26.29
N GLY A 16 -2.00 -0.84 -25.08
CA GLY A 16 -3.18 -1.60 -24.67
C GLY A 16 -4.40 -1.32 -25.55
N GLN A 17 -4.60 -0.07 -25.97
CA GLN A 17 -5.66 0.31 -26.90
C GLN A 17 -5.49 -0.34 -28.27
N THR A 18 -4.25 -0.45 -28.77
CA THR A 18 -3.98 -1.09 -30.06
C THR A 18 -4.22 -2.61 -30.04
N GLU A 19 -3.96 -3.28 -28.91
CA GLU A 19 -4.09 -4.73 -28.77
C GLU A 19 -5.52 -5.17 -28.39
N TYR A 20 -6.18 -4.44 -27.48
CA TYR A 20 -7.44 -4.88 -26.84
C TYR A 20 -8.63 -3.94 -27.10
N GLY A 21 -8.41 -2.77 -27.71
CA GLY A 21 -9.45 -1.77 -27.92
C GLY A 21 -9.82 -1.00 -26.63
N TRP A 22 -10.94 -0.27 -26.67
CA TRP A 22 -11.38 0.56 -25.55
C TRP A 22 -11.99 -0.31 -24.42
N PRO A 23 -11.67 -0.03 -23.14
CA PRO A 23 -12.27 -0.76 -22.04
C PRO A 23 -13.77 -0.46 -21.92
N PRO A 24 -14.59 -1.45 -21.51
CA PRO A 24 -16.01 -1.23 -21.27
C PRO A 24 -16.22 -0.24 -20.12
N LEU A 25 -17.32 0.53 -20.18
CA LEU A 25 -17.61 1.60 -19.22
C LEU A 25 -17.63 1.12 -17.75
N GLN A 26 -18.04 -0.13 -17.52
CA GLN A 26 -18.01 -0.75 -16.20
C GLN A 26 -16.58 -0.84 -15.62
N GLN A 27 -15.60 -1.25 -16.44
CA GLN A 27 -14.20 -1.31 -16.00
C GLN A 27 -13.65 0.09 -15.71
N VAL A 28 -14.03 1.08 -16.51
CA VAL A 28 -13.68 2.48 -16.26
C VAL A 28 -14.25 2.97 -14.93
N GLY A 29 -15.50 2.63 -14.60
CA GLY A 29 -16.11 2.96 -13.31
C GLY A 29 -15.40 2.31 -12.12
N LEU A 30 -15.03 1.02 -12.22
CA LEU A 30 -14.26 0.32 -11.19
C LEU A 30 -12.86 0.92 -11.02
N ALA A 31 -12.17 1.22 -12.12
CA ALA A 31 -10.86 1.87 -12.09
C ALA A 31 -10.94 3.27 -11.46
N ALA A 32 -11.98 4.04 -11.75
CA ALA A 32 -12.22 5.34 -11.12
C ALA A 32 -12.44 5.22 -9.60
N LEU A 33 -13.22 4.23 -9.15
CA LEU A 33 -13.42 3.97 -7.72
C LEU A 33 -12.10 3.62 -7.01
N ILE A 34 -11.29 2.74 -7.61
CA ILE A 34 -9.96 2.37 -7.08
C ILE A 34 -9.04 3.60 -7.05
N ALA A 35 -9.03 4.41 -8.12
CA ALA A 35 -8.22 5.61 -8.23
C ALA A 35 -8.57 6.66 -7.16
N VAL A 36 -9.86 6.86 -6.87
CA VAL A 36 -10.29 7.79 -5.82
C VAL A 36 -9.97 7.23 -4.42
N SER A 37 -10.30 5.97 -4.17
CA SER A 37 -10.10 5.37 -2.84
C SER A 37 -8.62 5.24 -2.47
N SER A 38 -7.79 4.62 -3.33
CA SER A 38 -6.36 4.44 -3.05
C SER A 38 -5.54 5.69 -3.40
N GLY A 39 -5.76 6.24 -4.59
CA GLY A 39 -4.95 7.34 -5.11
C GLY A 39 -5.21 8.70 -4.47
N VAL A 40 -6.46 9.02 -4.10
CA VAL A 40 -6.79 10.32 -3.49
C VAL A 40 -6.93 10.19 -1.98
N VAL A 41 -7.80 9.30 -1.50
CA VAL A 41 -8.11 9.20 -0.07
C VAL A 41 -6.96 8.58 0.70
N ALA A 42 -6.55 7.34 0.38
CA ALA A 42 -5.50 6.65 1.15
C ALA A 42 -4.16 7.37 1.06
N THR A 43 -3.75 7.81 -0.14
CA THR A 43 -2.53 8.59 -0.34
C THR A 43 -2.58 9.93 0.39
N GLY A 44 -3.74 10.61 0.40
CA GLY A 44 -3.93 11.85 1.15
C GLY A 44 -3.78 11.65 2.66
N LEU A 45 -4.39 10.60 3.22
CA LEU A 45 -4.24 10.23 4.63
C LEU A 45 -2.78 9.88 4.98
N PHE A 46 -2.08 9.15 4.11
CA PHE A 46 -0.67 8.81 4.31
C PHE A 46 0.22 10.06 4.31
N TYR A 47 0.04 10.97 3.35
CA TYR A 47 0.79 12.23 3.34
C TYR A 47 0.46 13.13 4.52
N TYR A 48 -0.80 13.13 4.98
CA TYR A 48 -1.17 13.81 6.19
C TYR A 48 -0.42 13.25 7.40
N ALA A 49 -0.43 11.92 7.61
CA ALA A 49 0.24 11.26 8.72
C ALA A 49 1.76 11.48 8.72
N THR A 50 2.42 11.31 7.58
CA THR A 50 3.86 11.54 7.42
C THR A 50 4.23 12.99 7.70
N ARG A 51 3.46 13.95 7.17
CA ARG A 51 3.70 15.38 7.44
C ARG A 51 3.49 15.74 8.92
N SER A 52 2.50 15.15 9.58
CA SER A 52 2.26 15.34 11.01
C SER A 52 3.40 14.80 11.89
N MET A 53 4.08 13.73 11.43
CA MET A 53 5.20 13.11 12.15
C MET A 53 6.59 13.55 11.66
N TYR A 54 6.67 14.37 10.61
CA TYR A 54 7.92 14.86 10.03
C TYR A 54 8.95 15.42 11.04
N PRO A 55 8.56 16.15 12.11
CA PRO A 55 9.52 16.63 13.11
C PRO A 55 10.14 15.53 13.99
N TRP A 56 9.61 14.30 13.96
CA TRP A 56 9.98 13.19 14.85
C TRP A 56 10.39 11.96 14.02
N PRO A 57 11.68 11.82 13.64
CA PRO A 57 12.15 10.76 12.73
C PRO A 57 11.71 9.35 13.13
N ASP A 58 11.73 9.01 14.42
CA ASP A 58 11.30 7.69 14.90
C ASP A 58 9.81 7.42 14.65
N ARG A 59 8.96 8.44 14.79
CA ARG A 59 7.52 8.32 14.54
C ARG A 59 7.21 8.31 13.04
N LEU A 60 7.98 9.06 12.27
CA LEU A 60 7.89 9.05 10.81
C LEU A 60 8.22 7.65 10.27
N ALA A 61 9.30 7.04 10.76
CA ALA A 61 9.68 5.69 10.38
C ALA A 61 8.61 4.66 10.77
N ALA A 62 7.93 4.83 11.92
CA ALA A 62 6.77 4.01 12.28
C ALA A 62 5.60 4.17 11.29
N VAL A 63 5.27 5.40 10.86
CA VAL A 63 4.25 5.64 9.84
C VAL A 63 4.64 4.99 8.52
N GLU A 64 5.89 5.14 8.07
CA GLU A 64 6.37 4.52 6.83
C GLU A 64 6.40 2.98 6.92
N ALA A 65 6.75 2.40 8.08
CA ALA A 65 6.75 0.96 8.28
C ALA A 65 5.34 0.35 8.08
N THR A 66 4.27 1.09 8.41
CA THR A 66 2.90 0.62 8.15
C THR A 66 2.58 0.45 6.66
N GLN A 67 3.34 1.07 5.75
CA GLN A 67 3.17 0.90 4.31
C GLN A 67 3.40 -0.55 3.87
N ALA A 68 4.31 -1.27 4.51
CA ALA A 68 4.52 -2.71 4.27
C ALA A 68 3.27 -3.56 4.62
N GLY A 69 2.36 -3.00 5.43
CA GLY A 69 1.07 -3.60 5.78
C GLY A 69 0.12 -3.74 4.58
N GLU A 70 0.29 -2.97 3.50
CA GLU A 70 -0.51 -3.11 2.28
C GLU A 70 -0.47 -4.54 1.74
N VAL A 71 0.69 -5.20 1.81
CA VAL A 71 0.87 -6.60 1.37
C VAL A 71 -0.01 -7.56 2.17
N LEU A 72 -0.15 -7.35 3.48
CA LEU A 72 -1.06 -8.14 4.32
C LEU A 72 -2.51 -7.97 3.90
N PHE A 73 -2.95 -6.72 3.74
CA PHE A 73 -4.33 -6.44 3.32
C PHE A 73 -4.63 -6.97 1.92
N ALA A 74 -3.67 -6.92 0.99
CA ALA A 74 -3.83 -7.47 -0.36
C ALA A 74 -4.00 -9.00 -0.32
N VAL A 75 -3.17 -9.72 0.43
CA VAL A 75 -3.28 -11.19 0.57
C VAL A 75 -4.58 -11.58 1.29
N LEU A 76 -4.94 -10.89 2.38
CA LEU A 76 -6.19 -11.17 3.08
C LEU A 76 -7.40 -10.88 2.20
N GLY A 77 -7.37 -9.77 1.44
CA GLY A 77 -8.41 -9.43 0.48
C GLY A 77 -8.54 -10.47 -0.64
N SER A 78 -7.42 -11.01 -1.13
CA SER A 78 -7.47 -12.04 -2.17
C SER A 78 -8.07 -13.36 -1.67
N ILE A 79 -7.75 -13.76 -0.44
CA ILE A 79 -8.33 -14.97 0.18
C ILE A 79 -9.81 -14.78 0.51
N PHE A 80 -10.17 -13.72 1.24
CA PHE A 80 -11.54 -13.57 1.76
C PHE A 80 -12.52 -13.03 0.71
N TRP A 81 -12.05 -12.21 -0.21
CA TRP A 81 -12.93 -11.52 -1.16
C TRP A 81 -12.90 -12.13 -2.55
N LEU A 82 -11.72 -12.53 -3.04
CA LEU A 82 -11.58 -13.19 -4.34
C LEU A 82 -11.68 -14.72 -4.24
N GLY A 83 -11.64 -15.29 -3.03
CA GLY A 83 -11.73 -16.73 -2.81
C GLY A 83 -10.47 -17.49 -3.24
N GLU A 84 -9.33 -16.81 -3.30
CA GLU A 84 -8.06 -17.43 -3.66
C GLU A 84 -7.58 -18.40 -2.58
N ALA A 85 -6.81 -19.41 -3.00
CA ALA A 85 -6.17 -20.34 -2.08
C ALA A 85 -5.11 -19.62 -1.22
N LEU A 86 -4.81 -20.19 -0.05
CA LEU A 86 -3.73 -19.71 0.79
C LEU A 86 -2.42 -19.65 -0.02
N PRO A 87 -1.62 -18.58 0.15
CA PRO A 87 -0.35 -18.46 -0.54
C PRO A 87 0.58 -19.61 -0.11
N GLY A 88 1.52 -19.97 -0.99
CA GLY A 88 2.46 -21.07 -0.72
C GLY A 88 3.27 -20.86 0.57
N THR A 89 3.84 -21.94 1.10
CA THR A 89 4.55 -21.96 2.39
C THR A 89 5.64 -20.89 2.49
N LEU A 90 6.40 -20.63 1.43
CA LEU A 90 7.41 -19.57 1.40
C LEU A 90 6.81 -18.17 1.55
N ALA A 91 5.70 -17.89 0.88
CA ALA A 91 5.01 -16.61 0.97
C ALA A 91 4.39 -16.39 2.36
N GLN A 92 3.92 -17.45 3.02
CA GLN A 92 3.47 -17.40 4.41
C GLN A 92 4.61 -17.00 5.36
N TRP A 93 5.81 -17.58 5.20
CA TRP A 93 7.00 -17.16 5.96
C TRP A 93 7.39 -15.71 5.69
N GLY A 94 7.30 -15.26 4.44
CA GLY A 94 7.50 -13.86 4.07
C GLY A 94 6.51 -12.93 4.78
N LEU A 95 5.24 -13.33 4.86
CA LEU A 95 4.20 -12.58 5.57
C LEU A 95 4.50 -12.46 7.07
N VAL A 96 4.92 -13.56 7.71
CA VAL A 96 5.34 -13.56 9.11
C VAL A 96 6.52 -12.63 9.32
N LEU A 97 7.52 -12.65 8.44
CA LEU A 97 8.67 -11.74 8.50
C LEU A 97 8.25 -10.26 8.40
N ILE A 98 7.33 -9.92 7.50
CA ILE A 98 6.80 -8.54 7.36
C ILE A 98 6.13 -8.11 8.67
N VAL A 99 5.26 -8.95 9.25
CA VAL A 99 4.58 -8.65 10.53
C VAL A 99 5.59 -8.46 11.65
N LEU A 100 6.55 -9.36 11.80
CA LEU A 100 7.58 -9.27 12.84
C LEU A 100 8.44 -8.02 12.69
N ALA A 101 8.82 -7.66 11.45
CA ALA A 101 9.58 -6.43 11.18
C ALA A 101 8.79 -5.17 11.56
N MET A 102 7.50 -5.10 11.21
CA MET A 102 6.64 -3.98 11.59
C MET A 102 6.49 -3.87 13.12
N LEU A 103 6.21 -4.98 13.80
CA LEU A 103 6.10 -5.01 15.27
C LEU A 103 7.42 -4.62 15.95
N GLY A 104 8.53 -5.13 15.42
CA GLY A 104 9.88 -4.83 15.92
C GLY A 104 10.26 -3.35 15.79
N HIS A 105 9.65 -2.60 14.87
CA HIS A 105 9.89 -1.16 14.72
C HIS A 105 8.99 -0.32 15.64
N VAL A 106 7.77 -0.80 15.91
CA VAL A 106 6.78 -0.12 16.76
C VAL A 106 7.04 -0.34 18.26
N LEU A 107 7.53 -1.50 18.68
CA LEU A 107 7.69 -1.83 20.11
C LEU A 107 8.81 -1.05 20.83
N PRO A 108 10.03 -0.89 20.27
CA PRO A 108 11.12 -0.18 20.95
C PRO A 108 10.86 1.33 21.09
N SER A 109 10.14 1.92 20.13
CA SER A 109 9.84 3.35 20.13
C SER A 109 8.85 3.76 21.25
N GLU A 110 7.92 2.88 21.63
CA GLU A 110 7.03 3.08 22.78
C GLU A 110 7.69 2.70 24.12
N LEU A 111 8.52 1.64 24.14
CA LEU A 111 9.30 1.27 25.34
C LEU A 111 10.29 2.36 25.76
N PHE A 112 10.94 3.04 24.81
CA PHE A 112 11.84 4.15 25.11
C PHE A 112 11.12 5.39 25.68
N ARG A 113 9.82 5.56 25.40
CA ARG A 113 9.00 6.61 26.04
C ARG A 113 8.63 6.31 27.47
N LEU A 114 8.30 5.06 27.78
CA LEU A 114 7.90 4.65 29.13
C LEU A 114 9.07 4.71 30.13
N GLY A 115 10.31 4.58 29.66
CA GLY A 115 11.50 4.73 30.51
C GLY A 115 11.96 6.17 30.76
N ARG A 116 11.27 7.17 30.21
CA ARG A 116 11.69 8.59 30.27
C ARG A 116 10.67 9.52 30.96
N ASN A 117 9.65 8.94 31.60
CA ASN A 117 8.70 9.65 32.47
C ASN A 117 8.92 9.24 33.93
#